data_AF-A0A090TDL2-F1
#
_entry.id   AF-A0A090TDL2-F1
#
_cell.length_a   1.000
_cell.length_b   1.000
_cell.length_c   1.000
_cell.angle_alpha   90.00
_cell.angle_beta   90.00
_cell.angle_gamma   90.00
#
_symmetry.space_group_name_H-M   'P 1'
#
loop_
_entity.id
_entity.type
_entity.pdbx_description
1 polymer ?
#
loop_
_entity_poly.entity_id
_entity_poly.type
_entity_poly.pdbx_seq_one_letter_code
_entity_poly.pdbx_strand_id
1 'polypeptide(L)'
;MFKALLFDMDGLIFDTEAVYKISWQYAAESMGFDLTDEFYQRFIGVQDPDCERMLAEHFGEGFDLVEYRTIRDTHYHEARKAGIAFKEGFHILFAEAKSQKLTIALVTSSAYPRPN
;
A
#
# COMPACT_ATOMS: atom_id res chain seq x y z
N MET A 1 12.07 -28.88 10.05
CA MET A 1 12.09 -28.29 8.69
C MET A 1 10.66 -28.05 8.25
N PHE A 2 10.36 -26.87 7.68
CA PHE A 2 9.01 -26.54 7.21
C PHE A 2 8.62 -27.39 6.00
N LYS A 3 7.31 -27.53 5.76
CA LYS A 3 6.76 -28.27 4.61
C LYS A 3 6.12 -27.38 3.57
N ALA A 4 5.71 -26.18 3.99
CA ALA A 4 5.07 -25.20 3.15
C ALA A 4 5.43 -23.78 3.59
N LEU A 5 5.35 -22.84 2.65
CA LEU A 5 5.34 -21.41 2.91
C LEU A 5 4.03 -20.82 2.37
N LEU A 6 3.35 -20.05 3.21
CA LEU A 6 2.11 -19.36 2.88
C LEU A 6 2.44 -17.86 2.85
N PHE A 7 2.29 -17.25 1.69
CA PHE A 7 2.61 -15.84 1.50
C PHE A 7 1.32 -15.02 1.50
N ASP A 8 1.32 -13.94 2.28
CA ASP A 8 0.43 -12.81 2.00
C ASP A 8 0.90 -12.07 0.74
N MET A 9 0.05 -11.22 0.16
CA MET A 9 0.30 -10.56 -1.12
C MET A 9 0.78 -9.11 -0.95
N ASP A 10 -0.12 -8.25 -0.50
CA ASP A 10 0.08 -6.81 -0.40
C ASP A 10 0.97 -6.53 0.83
N GLY A 11 2.02 -5.73 0.68
CA GLY A 11 3.01 -5.44 1.72
C GLY A 11 4.07 -6.53 1.95
N LEU A 12 3.84 -7.77 1.49
CA LEU A 12 4.79 -8.87 1.61
C LEU A 12 5.46 -9.26 0.27
N ILE A 13 4.66 -9.61 -0.74
CA ILE A 13 5.16 -9.94 -2.09
C ILE A 13 5.37 -8.67 -2.88
N PHE A 14 4.39 -7.78 -2.85
CA PHE A 14 4.39 -6.52 -3.58
C PHE A 14 4.52 -5.36 -2.61
N ASP A 15 5.30 -4.34 -2.99
CA ASP A 15 5.50 -3.14 -2.17
C ASP A 15 4.35 -2.14 -2.31
N THR A 16 3.15 -2.60 -1.97
CA THR A 16 1.92 -1.79 -2.04
C THR A 16 1.93 -0.62 -1.08
N GLU A 17 2.62 -0.74 0.06
CA GLU A 17 2.76 0.32 1.06
C GLU A 17 3.49 1.55 0.51
N ALA A 18 4.57 1.34 -0.27
CA ALA A 18 5.28 2.44 -0.91
C ALA A 18 4.39 3.20 -1.90
N VAL A 19 3.62 2.47 -2.72
CA VAL A 19 2.66 3.07 -3.66
C VAL A 19 1.56 3.81 -2.90
N TYR A 20 1.08 3.24 -1.78
CA TYR A 20 0.07 3.88 -0.98
C TYR A 20 0.57 5.19 -0.36
N LYS A 21 1.77 5.20 0.24
CA LYS A 21 2.44 6.43 0.71
C LYS A 21 2.52 7.50 -0.36
N ILE A 22 3.00 7.15 -1.55
CA ILE A 22 3.11 8.08 -2.68
C ILE A 22 1.73 8.67 -3.01
N SER A 23 0.67 7.87 -3.02
CA SER A 23 -0.69 8.36 -3.28
C SER A 23 -1.21 9.34 -2.23
N TRP A 24 -0.88 9.12 -0.94
CA TRP A 24 -1.22 10.07 0.12
C TRP A 24 -0.49 11.42 -0.10
N GLN A 25 0.79 11.38 -0.43
CA GLN A 25 1.59 12.58 -0.65
C GLN A 25 1.16 13.32 -1.92
N TYR A 26 0.93 12.58 -3.00
CA TYR A 26 0.43 13.11 -4.26
C TYR A 26 -0.91 13.86 -4.09
N ALA A 27 -1.83 13.31 -3.30
CA ALA A 27 -3.12 13.96 -3.04
C ALA A 27 -2.96 15.27 -2.27
N ALA A 28 -2.04 15.33 -1.31
CA ALA A 28 -1.75 16.56 -0.57
C ALA A 28 -1.16 17.61 -1.51
N GLU A 29 -0.14 17.23 -2.28
CA GLU A 29 0.54 18.11 -3.23
C GLU A 29 -0.42 18.66 -4.30
N SER A 30 -1.32 17.81 -4.80
CA SER A 30 -2.34 18.18 -5.80
C SER A 30 -3.31 19.24 -5.30
N MET A 31 -3.51 19.33 -3.99
CA MET A 31 -4.36 20.32 -3.33
C MET A 31 -3.56 21.52 -2.77
N GLY A 32 -2.24 21.57 -3.01
CA GLY A 32 -1.36 22.63 -2.53
C GLY A 32 -0.89 22.48 -1.08
N PHE A 33 -1.02 21.28 -0.50
CA PHE A 33 -0.52 20.95 0.83
C PHE A 33 0.76 20.09 0.75
N ASP A 34 1.60 20.15 1.78
CA ASP A 34 2.82 19.33 1.88
C ASP A 34 2.67 18.26 2.96
N LEU A 35 2.56 17.00 2.53
CA LEU A 35 2.57 15.83 3.42
C LEU A 35 3.98 15.24 3.47
N THR A 36 4.77 15.76 4.41
CA THR A 36 6.16 15.32 4.59
C THR A 36 6.26 13.85 4.99
N ASP A 37 7.40 13.23 4.68
CA ASP A 37 7.75 11.88 5.13
C ASP A 37 7.70 11.75 6.66
N GLU A 38 8.14 12.77 7.39
CA GLU A 38 8.13 12.81 8.84
C GLU A 38 6.71 12.76 9.40
N PHE A 39 5.79 13.53 8.81
CA PHE A 39 4.39 13.48 9.24
C PHE A 39 3.73 12.16 8.85
N TYR A 40 4.03 11.64 7.66
CA TYR A 40 3.51 10.35 7.19
C TYR A 40 3.94 9.19 8.07
N GLN A 41 5.11 9.24 8.73
CA GLN A 41 5.52 8.19 9.68
C GLN A 41 4.48 7.96 10.80
N ARG A 42 3.68 8.97 11.13
CA ARG A 42 2.62 8.86 12.15
C ARG A 42 1.44 8.01 11.69
N PHE A 43 1.33 7.71 10.39
CA PHE A 43 0.25 6.90 9.80
C PHE A 43 0.58 5.42 9.84
N ILE A 44 1.84 5.05 10.04
CA ILE A 44 2.27 3.65 10.02
C ILE A 44 1.59 2.88 11.15
N GLY A 45 0.85 1.83 10.78
CA GLY A 45 0.06 1.01 11.71
C GLY A 45 -1.27 1.64 12.17
N VAL A 46 -1.63 2.81 11.63
CA VAL A 46 -2.88 3.51 11.93
C VAL A 46 -3.89 3.30 10.80
N GLN A 47 -5.16 3.19 11.16
CA GLN A 47 -6.23 3.00 10.17
C GLN A 47 -6.50 4.29 9.40
N ASP A 48 -6.87 4.17 8.13
CA ASP A 48 -7.10 5.33 7.25
C ASP A 48 -8.02 6.41 7.85
N PRO A 49 -9.15 6.10 8.50
CA PRO A 49 -10.02 7.14 9.06
C PRO A 49 -9.33 8.00 10.14
N ASP A 50 -8.42 7.40 10.91
CA ASP A 50 -7.64 8.12 11.92
C ASP A 50 -6.54 8.97 11.28
N CYS A 51 -5.86 8.43 10.26
CA CYS A 51 -4.88 9.19 9.46
C CYS A 51 -5.54 10.40 8.77
N GLU A 52 -6.73 10.21 8.20
CA GLU A 52 -7.53 11.26 7.57
C GLU A 52 -7.97 12.33 8.56
N ARG A 53 -8.35 11.94 9.78
CA ARG A 53 -8.63 12.89 10.87
C ARG A 53 -7.37 13.68 11.23
N MET A 54 -6.23 13.01 11.36
CA MET A 54 -4.95 13.67 11.64
C MET A 54 -4.54 14.66 10.54
N LEU A 55 -4.82 14.37 9.27
CA LEU A 55 -4.61 15.31 8.17
C LEU A 55 -5.52 16.53 8.27
N ALA A 56 -6.82 16.32 8.48
CA ALA A 56 -7.77 17.42 8.61
C ALA A 56 -7.42 18.33 9.80
N GLU A 57 -6.96 17.75 10.92
CA GLU A 57 -6.45 18.50 12.07
C GLU A 57 -5.13 19.23 11.77
N HIS A 58 -4.25 18.64 10.96
CA HIS A 58 -2.94 19.21 10.64
C HIS A 58 -3.00 20.37 9.64
N PHE A 59 -3.77 20.21 8.56
CA PHE A 59 -3.91 21.23 7.51
C PHE A 59 -5.00 22.27 7.85
N GLY A 60 -5.96 21.91 8.69
CA GLY A 60 -6.92 22.84 9.27
C GLY A 60 -7.99 23.33 8.29
N GLU A 61 -8.46 24.56 8.51
CA GLU A 61 -9.53 25.16 7.71
C GLU A 61 -9.12 25.28 6.23
N GLY A 62 -9.99 24.79 5.34
CA GLY A 62 -9.77 24.77 3.90
C GLY A 62 -9.28 23.42 3.34
N PHE A 63 -9.00 22.43 4.20
CA PHE A 63 -8.69 21.08 3.73
C PHE A 63 -9.98 20.29 3.41
N ASP A 64 -10.24 20.05 2.11
CA ASP A 64 -11.35 19.21 1.66
C ASP A 64 -10.95 17.73 1.69
N LEU A 65 -11.32 17.05 2.78
CA LEU A 65 -11.03 15.62 2.96
C LEU A 65 -11.71 14.73 1.91
N VAL A 66 -12.86 15.14 1.35
CA VAL A 66 -13.58 14.36 0.33
C VAL A 66 -12.84 14.42 -1.00
N GLU A 67 -12.40 15.61 -1.39
CA GLU A 67 -11.55 15.80 -2.57
C GLU A 67 -10.23 15.04 -2.41
N TYR A 68 -9.59 15.17 -1.24
CA TYR A 68 -8.34 14.46 -0.91
C TYR A 68 -8.44 12.94 -1.11
N ARG A 69 -9.48 12.31 -0.53
CA ARG A 69 -9.73 10.87 -0.68
C ARG A 69 -9.90 10.48 -2.14
N THR A 70 -10.66 11.28 -2.89
CA THR A 70 -10.90 11.03 -4.32
C THR A 70 -9.60 11.04 -5.11
N ILE A 71 -8.73 12.02 -4.90
CA ILE A 71 -7.44 12.13 -5.58
C ILE A 71 -6.52 10.97 -5.18
N ARG A 72 -6.40 10.69 -3.87
CA ARG A 72 -5.58 9.59 -3.32
C ARG A 72 -5.97 8.24 -3.92
N ASP A 73 -7.27 7.92 -3.87
CA ASP A 73 -7.77 6.61 -4.31
C ASP A 73 -7.62 6.45 -5.82
N THR A 74 -7.90 7.51 -6.58
CA THR A 74 -7.68 7.52 -8.05
C THR A 74 -6.20 7.28 -8.38
N HIS A 75 -5.30 8.03 -7.75
CA HIS A 75 -3.86 7.87 -7.97
C HIS A 75 -3.39 6.45 -7.60
N TYR A 76 -3.82 5.92 -6.45
CA TYR A 76 -3.47 4.58 -6.01
C TYR A 76 -3.96 3.50 -6.98
N HIS A 77 -5.19 3.61 -7.48
CA HIS A 77 -5.74 2.68 -8.45
C HIS A 77 -4.99 2.69 -9.78
N GLU A 78 -4.64 3.86 -10.30
CA GLU A 78 -3.87 3.98 -11.54
C GLU A 78 -2.43 3.46 -11.36
N ALA A 79 -1.78 3.79 -10.25
CA ALA A 79 -0.45 3.27 -9.93
C ALA A 79 -0.45 1.74 -9.83
N ARG A 80 -1.48 1.14 -9.22
CA ARG A 80 -1.63 -0.32 -9.15
C ARG A 80 -1.83 -0.96 -10.52
N LYS A 81 -2.55 -0.31 -11.44
CA LYS A 81 -2.71 -0.79 -12.83
C LYS A 81 -1.40 -0.73 -13.63
N ALA A 82 -0.55 0.27 -13.37
CA ALA A 82 0.76 0.38 -13.99
C ALA A 82 1.74 -0.72 -13.53
N GLY A 83 1.43 -1.38 -12.40
CA GLY A 83 2.21 -2.46 -11.82
C GLY A 83 2.90 -2.03 -10.53
N ILE A 84 3.09 -2.98 -9.62
CA ILE A 84 3.72 -2.75 -8.32
C ILE A 84 5.00 -3.57 -8.25
N ALA A 85 6.07 -2.95 -7.76
CA ALA A 85 7.35 -3.61 -7.56
C ALA A 85 7.23 -4.75 -6.54
N PHE A 86 8.07 -5.78 -6.70
CA PHE A 86 8.21 -6.80 -5.67
C PHE A 86 8.91 -6.21 -4.45
N LYS A 87 8.56 -6.70 -3.26
CA LYS A 87 9.26 -6.38 -2.02
C LYS A 87 10.69 -6.91 -2.10
N GLU A 88 11.62 -6.15 -1.53
CA GLU A 88 13.02 -6.53 -1.51
C GLU A 88 13.22 -7.93 -0.90
N GLY A 89 14.04 -8.75 -1.56
CA GLY A 89 14.32 -10.12 -1.10
C GLY A 89 13.26 -11.17 -1.45
N PHE A 90 12.06 -10.79 -1.92
CA PHE A 90 11.01 -11.76 -2.25
C PHE A 90 11.48 -12.80 -3.28
N HIS A 91 12.13 -12.36 -4.36
CA HIS A 91 12.61 -13.28 -5.40
C HIS A 91 13.63 -14.31 -4.88
N ILE A 92 14.49 -13.90 -3.94
CA ILE A 92 15.50 -14.76 -3.32
C ILE A 92 14.81 -15.81 -2.46
N LEU A 93 13.90 -15.37 -1.57
CA LEU A 93 13.13 -16.26 -0.70
C LEU A 93 12.28 -17.25 -1.52
N PHE A 94 11.64 -16.77 -2.57
CA PHE A 94 10.80 -17.60 -3.44
C PHE A 94 11.60 -18.64 -4.22
N ALA A 95 12.79 -18.28 -4.72
CA ALA A 95 13.69 -19.22 -5.38
C ALA A 95 14.18 -20.31 -4.42
N GLU A 96 14.53 -19.94 -3.19
CA GLU A 96 14.99 -20.88 -2.17
C GLU A 96 13.87 -21.82 -1.71
N ALA A 97 12.66 -21.32 -1.52
CA ALA A 97 11.51 -22.15 -1.19
C ALA A 97 11.25 -23.22 -2.27
N LYS A 98 11.40 -22.85 -3.54
CA LYS A 98 11.29 -23.78 -4.68
C LYS A 98 12.42 -24.79 -4.73
N SER A 99 13.67 -24.37 -4.47
CA SER A 99 14.83 -25.28 -4.48
C SER A 99 14.68 -26.40 -3.43
N GLN A 100 14.08 -26.07 -2.29
CA GLN A 100 13.76 -26.99 -1.20
C GLN A 100 12.48 -27.82 -1.43
N LYS A 101 11.79 -27.65 -2.58
CA LYS A 101 10.52 -28.32 -2.92
C LYS A 101 9.43 -28.11 -1.87
N LEU A 102 9.40 -26.94 -1.24
CA LEU A 102 8.33 -26.58 -0.31
C LEU A 102 7.03 -26.35 -1.09
N THR A 103 5.90 -26.72 -0.50
CA THR A 103 4.59 -26.30 -1.01
C THR A 103 4.45 -24.79 -0.82
N ILE A 104 4.05 -24.07 -1.87
CA ILE A 104 3.87 -22.62 -1.81
C ILE A 104 2.40 -22.30 -2.09
N ALA A 105 1.81 -21.46 -1.23
CA ALA A 105 0.46 -20.96 -1.41
C ALA A 105 0.41 -19.44 -1.21
N LEU A 106 -0.47 -18.78 -1.95
CA LEU A 106 -0.85 -17.39 -1.72
C LEU A 106 -2.08 -17.37 -0.81
N VAL A 107 -2.07 -16.52 0.22
CA VAL A 107 -3.16 -16.33 1.17
C VAL A 107 -3.40 -14.83 1.28
N THR A 108 -4.44 -14.32 0.63
CA THR A 108 -4.73 -12.88 0.61
C THR A 108 -6.22 -12.62 0.82
N SER A 109 -6.52 -11.51 1.50
CA SER A 109 -7.89 -10.97 1.59
C SER A 109 -8.29 -10.17 0.34
N SER A 110 -7.35 -9.91 -0.57
CA SER A 110 -7.65 -9.29 -1.86
C SER A 110 -8.61 -10.19 -2.66
N ALA A 111 -9.67 -9.59 -3.18
CA ALA A 111 -10.66 -10.31 -3.95
C ALA A 111 -10.04 -10.93 -5.22
N TYR A 112 -10.31 -12.21 -5.46
CA TYR A 112 -9.98 -12.83 -6.73
C TYR A 112 -10.84 -12.18 -7.83
N PRO A 113 -10.25 -11.56 -8.86
CA PRO A 113 -11.04 -11.03 -9.96
C PRO A 113 -11.76 -12.21 -10.63
N ARG A 114 -13.08 -12.26 -10.48
CA ARG A 114 -13.89 -13.22 -11.24
C ARG A 114 -13.91 -12.72 -12.69
N PRO A 115 -13.58 -13.55 -13.68
CA PRO A 115 -13.84 -13.18 -15.07
C PRO A 115 -15.34 -12.92 -15.22
N ASN A 116 -15.68 -11.79 -15.86
CA ASN A 116 -17.05 -11.51 -16.33
C ASN A 116 -17.43 -12.48 -17.45
#